data_AF-A0AAD5C6F7-F1
#
_entry.id   AF-A0AAD5C6F7-F1
#
_cell.length_a   1.000
_cell.length_b   1.000
_cell.length_c   1.000
_cell.angle_alpha   90.00
_cell.angle_beta   90.00
_cell.angle_gamma   90.00
#
_symmetry.space_group_name_H-M   'P 1'
#
loop_
_entity.id
_entity.type
_entity.pdbx_description
1 polymer ?
#
loop_
_entity_poly.entity_id
_entity_poly.type
_entity_poly.pdbx_seq_one_letter_code
_entity_poly.pdbx_strand_id
1 'polypeptide(L)'
;MQSAMSLSLSSSSSPITVRSNTGSTSSSPNVFSSQLRFCGLRREAFTGTRSLSSNNNNNNNNTKNAVMFKRLCPKTKVTASLNGNGAQSKGFDYDLVIIGAGVGGHGAALHAVEKGLKTAIIEGDVVGGTCVNRGCVPSKALLAVSGRMRELQNEHHMKSFGLQVAAAGYDRQGVADHAENLATKIRNNLTNSLKSLGVDILTGVGTVVGQQKVKYGKAGGSETVITAKDIIIATGSVPFVPKGVEVDGKTVITSDHALKLETVPEWIVIVGSGYIGLEFSDVYTALGSEVTFVEALDQLMPGFDPEIGKLAQRVLINPRKIDYHTGVFATKITPAKDGKPVTIELIDAKTKEPKDTLEVNVETQRGFIPVDERMRVIDSKGKLPQAREKAEKEGFEISIAKTSFKANTKALAENEGEGMAKLIYRPDNGEILGVHIFGMHAADLIHEASNAIALGTRIQDIKYAVHAHPTLSEVIDELFKSAKVKNEASRAVGEPVAV
;
A
#
# COMPACT_ATOMS: atom_id res chain seq x y z
N MET A 1 -29.06 -20.88 37.55
CA MET A 1 -28.64 -20.81 38.96
C MET A 1 -27.46 -19.83 38.98
N GLN A 2 -27.54 -18.56 39.38
CA GLN A 2 -28.08 -17.99 40.64
C GLN A 2 -27.61 -18.81 41.85
N SER A 3 -26.91 -18.30 42.87
CA SER A 3 -26.33 -16.97 43.19
C SER A 3 -25.07 -17.23 44.09
N ALA A 4 -24.28 -16.32 44.69
CA ALA A 4 -24.57 -15.00 45.27
C ALA A 4 -23.28 -14.18 45.56
N MET A 5 -23.48 -12.97 46.10
CA MET A 5 -22.45 -11.98 46.45
C MET A 5 -21.73 -12.23 47.78
N SER A 6 -20.58 -11.58 47.96
CA SER A 6 -20.17 -11.03 49.26
C SER A 6 -19.54 -9.63 49.10
N LEU A 7 -20.12 -8.63 49.76
CA LEU A 7 -19.55 -7.29 49.95
C LEU A 7 -19.13 -7.13 51.42
N SER A 8 -18.03 -6.43 51.67
CA SER A 8 -17.66 -5.99 53.01
C SER A 8 -17.30 -4.50 53.01
N LEU A 9 -18.12 -3.69 53.70
CA LEU A 9 -17.83 -2.31 54.05
C LEU A 9 -17.52 -2.25 55.55
N SER A 10 -16.55 -1.42 55.93
CA SER A 10 -16.40 -0.94 57.30
C SER A 10 -16.04 0.54 57.28
N SER A 11 -16.72 1.31 58.12
CA SER A 11 -16.65 2.78 58.16
C SER A 11 -16.53 3.26 59.61
N SER A 12 -15.71 4.27 59.87
CA SER A 12 -15.79 5.05 61.12
C SER A 12 -15.40 6.52 60.93
N SER A 13 -16.38 7.37 61.23
CA SER A 13 -16.37 8.81 61.54
C SER A 13 -15.54 9.18 62.80
N SER A 14 -15.20 10.42 63.15
CA SER A 14 -15.11 11.75 62.47
C SER A 14 -14.22 12.71 63.33
N PRO A 15 -14.55 13.98 63.69
CA PRO A 15 -13.67 15.12 63.35
C PRO A 15 -13.17 15.97 64.55
N ILE A 16 -12.36 17.02 64.30
CA ILE A 16 -12.20 18.21 65.17
C ILE A 16 -11.70 19.43 64.34
N THR A 17 -12.08 20.65 64.77
CA THR A 17 -11.93 21.92 64.03
C THR A 17 -11.46 23.06 64.95
N VAL A 18 -10.41 23.83 64.57
CA VAL A 18 -10.12 25.25 64.98
C VAL A 18 -9.24 25.87 63.87
N ARG A 19 -9.65 26.90 63.07
CA ARG A 19 -9.55 28.38 63.27
C ARG A 19 -8.12 28.91 63.61
N SER A 20 -7.63 30.07 63.15
CA SER A 20 -8.21 31.17 62.32
C SER A 20 -7.16 32.24 61.92
N ASN A 21 -7.51 33.10 60.93
CA ASN A 21 -7.05 34.50 60.73
C ASN A 21 -5.60 34.76 60.23
N THR A 22 -5.27 35.80 59.46
CA THR A 22 -5.98 36.98 58.85
C THR A 22 -5.43 37.23 57.42
N GLY A 23 -6.21 37.57 56.39
CA GLY A 23 -6.54 38.96 55.99
C GLY A 23 -5.63 39.45 54.83
N SER A 24 -6.05 40.27 53.85
CA SER A 24 -7.34 40.92 53.55
C SER A 24 -7.36 41.56 52.15
N THR A 25 -8.52 41.60 51.46
CA THR A 25 -8.99 42.64 50.48
C THR A 25 -8.13 42.97 49.24
N SER A 26 -8.62 43.39 48.06
CA SER A 26 -9.92 43.43 47.34
C SER A 26 -9.58 43.84 45.86
N SER A 27 -10.46 44.07 44.87
CA SER A 27 -11.92 44.02 44.70
C SER A 27 -12.28 43.87 43.19
N SER A 28 -13.54 43.60 42.87
CA SER A 28 -14.17 43.73 41.53
C SER A 28 -14.89 45.12 41.44
N PRO A 29 -15.53 45.59 40.32
CA PRO A 29 -15.96 44.81 39.14
C PRO A 29 -16.01 45.51 37.74
N ASN A 30 -16.42 44.69 36.76
CA ASN A 30 -17.34 44.99 35.63
C ASN A 30 -16.90 45.66 34.29
N VAL A 31 -17.37 44.98 33.22
CA VAL A 31 -17.79 45.47 31.89
C VAL A 31 -16.71 45.98 30.93
N PHE A 32 -16.52 45.26 29.82
CA PHE A 32 -16.78 45.80 28.46
C PHE A 32 -16.96 44.68 27.44
N SER A 33 -17.86 44.87 26.48
CA SER A 33 -18.00 44.00 25.30
C SER A 33 -17.21 44.56 24.12
N SER A 34 -16.56 43.72 23.33
CA SER A 34 -16.16 44.07 21.98
C SER A 34 -16.28 42.88 21.02
N GLN A 35 -17.13 43.04 20.00
CA GLN A 35 -17.09 42.19 18.81
C GLN A 35 -15.82 42.53 18.03
N LEU A 36 -15.07 41.51 17.60
CA LEU A 36 -14.15 41.66 16.47
C LEU A 36 -14.61 40.74 15.34
N ARG A 37 -15.25 41.37 14.35
CA ARG A 37 -15.47 40.77 13.02
C ARG A 37 -14.27 41.13 12.16
N PHE A 38 -13.71 40.19 11.42
CA PHE A 38 -12.83 40.50 10.31
C PHE A 38 -13.60 40.50 8.99
N CYS A 39 -13.40 41.54 8.19
CA CYS A 39 -13.74 41.58 6.77
C CYS A 39 -13.02 40.44 6.02
N GLY A 40 -13.46 39.96 4.87
CA GLY A 40 -14.55 40.44 4.01
C GLY A 40 -14.15 40.22 2.55
N LEU A 41 -14.54 39.08 1.99
CA LEU A 41 -14.26 38.72 0.60
C LEU A 41 -14.98 39.66 -0.37
N ARG A 42 -14.22 40.44 -1.15
CA ARG A 42 -14.76 41.12 -2.35
C ARG A 42 -14.59 40.23 -3.57
N ARG A 43 -15.70 40.03 -4.29
CA ARG A 43 -15.69 39.72 -5.72
C ARG A 43 -15.40 41.00 -6.49
N GLU A 44 -14.56 40.91 -7.52
CA GLU A 44 -14.62 41.83 -8.65
C GLU A 44 -15.36 41.15 -9.81
N ALA A 45 -16.35 41.83 -10.37
CA ALA A 45 -17.01 41.45 -11.61
C ALA A 45 -17.49 42.72 -12.32
N PHE A 46 -16.87 42.98 -13.47
CA PHE A 46 -17.12 43.99 -14.50
C PHE A 46 -18.40 44.84 -14.42
N THR A 47 -18.19 46.16 -14.47
CA THR A 47 -19.17 47.15 -14.90
C THR A 47 -19.37 47.11 -16.43
N GLY A 48 -20.60 47.33 -16.88
CA GLY A 48 -20.94 47.35 -18.32
C GLY A 48 -22.43 47.60 -18.54
N THR A 49 -22.83 48.86 -18.59
CA THR A 49 -24.24 49.25 -18.69
C THR A 49 -24.75 49.27 -20.13
N ARG A 50 -26.02 48.89 -20.33
CA ARG A 50 -26.99 49.67 -21.13
C ARG A 50 -28.43 49.27 -20.82
N SER A 51 -29.26 50.29 -20.70
CA SER A 51 -30.71 50.21 -20.45
C SER A 51 -31.48 49.99 -21.77
N LEU A 52 -32.67 49.38 -21.70
CA LEU A 52 -33.86 49.95 -22.34
C LEU A 52 -35.16 49.38 -21.72
N SER A 53 -36.20 50.21 -21.76
CA SER A 53 -37.48 50.06 -21.06
C SER A 53 -38.52 49.24 -21.84
N SER A 54 -39.40 48.51 -21.14
CA SER A 54 -40.83 48.45 -21.48
C SER A 54 -41.70 47.99 -20.30
N ASN A 55 -43.02 48.17 -20.42
CA ASN A 55 -43.98 48.35 -19.32
C ASN A 55 -44.94 47.16 -19.10
N ASN A 56 -45.66 47.19 -17.98
CA ASN A 56 -46.72 46.27 -17.48
C ASN A 56 -47.63 45.60 -18.52
N ASN A 57 -47.97 44.31 -18.31
CA ASN A 57 -49.29 43.96 -17.75
C ASN A 57 -49.45 42.49 -17.29
N ASN A 58 -50.45 42.27 -16.42
CA ASN A 58 -50.73 41.02 -15.69
C ASN A 58 -51.28 39.87 -16.55
N ASN A 59 -50.90 38.61 -16.24
CA ASN A 59 -51.81 37.66 -15.56
C ASN A 59 -51.16 36.33 -15.13
N ASN A 60 -51.66 35.80 -14.02
CA ASN A 60 -51.38 34.50 -13.39
C ASN A 60 -51.72 33.29 -14.32
N ASN A 61 -51.23 32.05 -14.17
CA ASN A 61 -50.60 31.38 -13.01
C ASN A 61 -49.78 30.13 -13.41
N ASN A 62 -48.70 29.84 -12.67
CA ASN A 62 -48.06 28.53 -12.38
C ASN A 62 -48.00 27.39 -13.45
N THR A 63 -46.82 27.22 -14.06
CA THR A 63 -46.27 25.89 -14.43
C THR A 63 -44.79 25.76 -14.06
N LYS A 64 -44.41 24.63 -13.45
CA LYS A 64 -43.06 24.35 -12.93
C LYS A 64 -42.06 24.13 -14.09
N ASN A 65 -41.06 25.00 -14.24
CA ASN A 65 -39.95 24.80 -15.17
C ASN A 65 -38.66 24.41 -14.42
N ALA A 66 -38.28 23.14 -14.52
CA ALA A 66 -36.92 22.69 -14.20
C ALA A 66 -36.01 22.98 -15.40
N VAL A 67 -34.99 23.82 -15.22
CA VAL A 67 -34.04 24.15 -16.30
C VAL A 67 -33.01 23.04 -16.44
N MET A 68 -33.13 22.28 -17.52
CA MET A 68 -32.23 21.19 -17.90
C MET A 68 -30.94 21.75 -18.52
N PHE A 69 -29.78 21.47 -17.93
CA PHE A 69 -28.48 21.82 -18.53
C PHE A 69 -28.23 20.99 -19.80
N LYS A 70 -28.29 21.64 -20.98
CA LYS A 70 -27.91 21.02 -22.25
C LYS A 70 -26.39 20.82 -22.32
N ARG A 71 -25.93 19.56 -22.24
CA ARG A 71 -24.60 19.18 -22.76
C ARG A 71 -24.61 19.25 -24.29
N LEU A 72 -23.69 20.00 -24.87
CA LEU A 72 -23.40 20.00 -26.31
C LEU A 72 -22.47 18.83 -26.64
N CYS A 73 -23.00 17.81 -27.33
CA CYS A 73 -22.21 16.79 -28.01
C CYS A 73 -22.21 17.08 -29.52
N PRO A 74 -21.06 17.14 -30.21
CA PRO A 74 -21.03 17.19 -31.67
C PRO A 74 -21.46 15.83 -32.25
N LYS A 75 -22.60 15.80 -32.96
CA LYS A 75 -23.00 14.63 -33.75
C LYS A 75 -22.52 14.76 -35.19
N THR A 76 -21.29 14.34 -35.47
CA THR A 76 -20.82 14.16 -36.85
C THR A 76 -21.39 12.85 -37.39
N LYS A 77 -22.45 12.92 -38.21
CA LYS A 77 -22.95 11.76 -38.97
C LYS A 77 -21.95 11.43 -40.08
N VAL A 78 -21.27 10.30 -39.98
CA VAL A 78 -20.55 9.70 -41.11
C VAL A 78 -21.40 8.55 -41.66
N THR A 79 -21.99 8.75 -42.84
CA THR A 79 -22.62 7.69 -43.62
C THR A 79 -21.54 6.86 -44.31
N ALA A 80 -21.33 5.63 -43.86
CA ALA A 80 -20.48 4.67 -44.55
C ALA A 80 -21.22 4.10 -45.77
N SER A 81 -20.61 4.22 -46.96
CA SER A 81 -21.10 3.58 -48.17
C SER A 81 -20.77 2.08 -48.14
N LEU A 82 -21.76 1.23 -48.43
CA LEU A 82 -21.55 -0.19 -48.65
C LEU A 82 -21.01 -0.41 -50.07
N ASN A 83 -19.77 -0.88 -50.20
CA ASN A 83 -19.33 -1.64 -51.37
C ASN A 83 -17.99 -2.33 -51.11
N GLY A 84 -17.90 -3.62 -51.46
CA GLY A 84 -16.64 -4.38 -51.40
C GLY A 84 -16.82 -5.83 -50.96
N ASN A 85 -17.26 -6.71 -51.86
CA ASN A 85 -17.12 -8.15 -51.66
C ASN A 85 -15.63 -8.53 -51.68
N GLY A 86 -15.11 -8.94 -50.54
CA GLY A 86 -13.77 -9.51 -50.35
C GLY A 86 -13.83 -10.53 -49.22
N ALA A 87 -13.04 -11.60 -49.34
CA ALA A 87 -13.09 -12.78 -48.46
C ALA A 87 -13.25 -12.45 -46.97
N GLN A 88 -14.09 -13.21 -46.26
CA GLN A 88 -14.17 -13.19 -44.80
C GLN A 88 -12.76 -13.35 -44.21
N SER A 89 -12.22 -12.28 -43.61
CA SER A 89 -11.09 -12.44 -42.71
C SER A 89 -11.58 -13.28 -41.53
N LYS A 90 -10.92 -14.42 -41.29
CA LYS A 90 -11.14 -15.20 -40.07
C LYS A 90 -10.60 -14.35 -38.91
N GLY A 91 -11.46 -13.52 -38.34
CA GLY A 91 -11.14 -12.65 -37.22
C GLY A 91 -10.79 -13.48 -35.99
N PHE A 92 -9.92 -12.91 -35.15
CA PHE A 92 -9.71 -13.41 -33.80
C PHE A 92 -10.97 -13.16 -32.96
N ASP A 93 -11.24 -14.03 -31.99
CA ASP A 93 -12.36 -13.86 -31.07
C ASP A 93 -12.20 -12.57 -30.24
N TYR A 94 -10.96 -12.19 -29.93
CA TYR A 94 -10.60 -10.99 -29.20
C TYR A 94 -9.41 -10.26 -29.85
N ASP A 95 -9.30 -8.96 -29.59
CA ASP A 95 -8.05 -8.23 -29.86
C ASP A 95 -7.00 -8.61 -28.80
N LEU A 96 -7.41 -8.66 -27.53
CA LEU A 96 -6.54 -8.97 -26.40
C LEU A 96 -7.18 -10.01 -25.47
N VAL A 97 -6.40 -11.02 -25.08
CA VAL A 97 -6.72 -11.92 -23.96
C VAL A 97 -5.69 -11.75 -22.84
N ILE A 98 -6.17 -11.54 -21.62
CA ILE A 98 -5.34 -11.43 -20.42
C ILE A 98 -5.55 -12.68 -19.56
N ILE A 99 -4.47 -13.36 -19.15
CA ILE A 99 -4.54 -14.54 -18.28
C ILE A 99 -4.18 -14.12 -16.85
N GLY A 100 -5.18 -14.06 -15.98
CA GLY A 100 -5.10 -13.63 -14.57
C GLY A 100 -5.75 -12.26 -14.32
N ALA A 101 -6.71 -12.19 -13.41
CA ALA A 101 -7.43 -10.97 -13.02
C ALA A 101 -6.92 -10.35 -11.71
N GLY A 102 -5.63 -10.53 -11.41
CA GLY A 102 -4.93 -9.73 -10.41
C GLY A 102 -4.82 -8.26 -10.81
N VAL A 103 -4.34 -7.39 -9.91
CA VAL A 103 -4.27 -5.93 -10.13
C VAL A 103 -3.55 -5.52 -11.44
N GLY A 104 -2.51 -6.25 -11.86
CA GLY A 104 -1.83 -6.01 -13.13
C GLY A 104 -2.69 -6.35 -14.35
N GLY A 105 -3.35 -7.50 -14.35
CA GLY A 105 -4.26 -7.91 -15.43
C GLY A 105 -5.52 -7.06 -15.51
N HIS A 106 -6.08 -6.67 -14.35
CA HIS A 106 -7.17 -5.70 -14.26
C HIS A 106 -6.80 -4.35 -14.87
N GLY A 107 -5.67 -3.77 -14.47
CA GLY A 107 -5.17 -2.50 -15.02
C GLY A 107 -4.92 -2.57 -16.53
N ALA A 108 -4.33 -3.67 -17.01
CA ALA A 108 -4.14 -3.92 -18.44
C ALA A 108 -5.49 -3.97 -19.20
N ALA A 109 -6.51 -4.60 -18.63
CA ALA A 109 -7.84 -4.68 -19.24
C ALA A 109 -8.54 -3.31 -19.33
N LEU A 110 -8.44 -2.48 -18.28
CA LEU A 110 -8.96 -1.11 -18.30
C LEU A 110 -8.34 -0.30 -19.45
N HIS A 111 -7.01 -0.35 -19.58
CA HIS A 111 -6.30 0.40 -20.60
C HIS A 111 -6.55 -0.14 -22.01
N ALA A 112 -6.68 -1.46 -22.18
CA ALA A 112 -7.02 -2.06 -23.46
C ALA A 112 -8.39 -1.57 -23.98
N VAL A 113 -9.40 -1.50 -23.11
CA VAL A 113 -10.71 -0.93 -23.46
C VAL A 113 -10.64 0.57 -23.73
N GLU A 114 -9.82 1.32 -22.98
CA GLU A 114 -9.55 2.74 -23.27
C GLU A 114 -8.96 2.95 -24.68
N LYS A 115 -8.16 1.99 -25.18
CA LYS A 115 -7.64 1.97 -26.56
C LYS A 115 -8.60 1.33 -27.58
N GLY A 116 -9.82 0.97 -27.18
CA GLY A 116 -10.86 0.44 -28.05
C GLY A 116 -10.69 -1.04 -28.44
N LEU A 117 -9.86 -1.81 -27.72
CA LEU A 117 -9.61 -3.22 -27.99
C LEU A 117 -10.72 -4.10 -27.42
N LYS A 118 -11.27 -5.02 -28.22
CA LYS A 118 -12.16 -6.08 -27.73
C LYS A 118 -11.37 -7.03 -26.82
N THR A 119 -11.61 -6.94 -25.52
CA THR A 119 -10.74 -7.55 -24.49
C THR A 119 -11.48 -8.60 -23.67
N ALA A 120 -10.83 -9.74 -23.43
CA ALA A 120 -11.24 -10.73 -22.44
C ALA A 120 -10.18 -10.93 -21.36
N ILE A 121 -10.62 -11.30 -20.15
CA ILE A 121 -9.76 -11.64 -19.03
C ILE A 121 -10.16 -13.01 -18.46
N ILE A 122 -9.19 -13.92 -18.37
CA ILE A 122 -9.37 -15.27 -17.86
C ILE A 122 -8.95 -15.32 -16.40
N GLU A 123 -9.81 -15.82 -15.52
CA GLU A 123 -9.55 -15.95 -14.08
C GLU A 123 -9.97 -17.34 -13.57
N GLY A 124 -9.06 -18.05 -12.89
CA GLY A 124 -9.29 -19.41 -12.40
C GLY A 124 -9.93 -19.47 -11.01
N ASP A 125 -9.84 -18.37 -10.26
CA ASP A 125 -10.30 -18.22 -8.87
C ASP A 125 -11.27 -17.03 -8.77
N VAL A 126 -10.84 -15.88 -8.23
CA VAL A 126 -11.65 -14.67 -8.06
C VAL A 126 -10.90 -13.41 -8.49
N VAL A 127 -11.63 -12.47 -9.06
CA VAL A 127 -11.10 -11.17 -9.51
C VAL A 127 -10.40 -10.43 -8.37
N GLY A 128 -9.31 -9.75 -8.70
CA GLY A 128 -8.41 -9.06 -7.77
C GLY A 128 -7.15 -9.87 -7.41
N GLY A 129 -7.13 -11.18 -7.68
CA GLY A 129 -5.98 -12.06 -7.50
C GLY A 129 -5.37 -11.99 -6.09
N THR A 130 -4.05 -12.21 -5.99
CA THR A 130 -3.35 -12.27 -4.70
C THR A 130 -3.48 -10.97 -3.89
N CYS A 131 -3.26 -9.80 -4.51
CA CYS A 131 -3.23 -8.50 -3.83
C CYS A 131 -4.55 -8.17 -3.08
N VAL A 132 -5.69 -8.45 -3.69
CA VAL A 132 -7.00 -8.12 -3.11
C VAL A 132 -7.52 -9.20 -2.17
N ASN A 133 -7.35 -10.48 -2.52
CA ASN A 133 -8.03 -11.58 -1.83
C ASN A 133 -7.17 -12.27 -0.78
N ARG A 134 -5.83 -12.21 -0.89
CA ARG A 134 -4.88 -12.97 -0.05
C ARG A 134 -3.53 -12.24 0.07
N GLY A 135 -3.57 -10.92 0.26
CA GLY A 135 -2.38 -10.07 0.20
C GLY A 135 -2.62 -8.67 0.78
N CYS A 136 -2.20 -7.65 0.04
CA CYS A 136 -2.15 -6.27 0.51
C CYS A 136 -3.46 -5.74 1.11
N VAL A 137 -4.62 -5.96 0.49
CA VAL A 137 -5.88 -5.38 0.98
C VAL A 137 -6.24 -5.88 2.40
N PRO A 138 -6.35 -7.19 2.66
CA PRO A 138 -6.57 -7.68 4.02
C PRO A 138 -5.36 -7.44 4.94
N SER A 139 -4.11 -7.53 4.47
CA SER A 139 -2.94 -7.29 5.35
C SER A 139 -2.91 -5.84 5.86
N LYS A 140 -3.26 -4.86 5.02
CA LYS A 140 -3.32 -3.44 5.42
C LYS A 140 -4.51 -3.15 6.34
N ALA A 141 -5.62 -3.88 6.22
CA ALA A 141 -6.72 -3.81 7.19
C ALA A 141 -6.28 -4.33 8.57
N LEU A 142 -5.59 -5.46 8.63
CA LEU A 142 -5.03 -6.00 9.88
C LEU A 142 -3.98 -5.05 10.49
N LEU A 143 -3.08 -4.49 9.67
CA LEU A 143 -2.08 -3.50 10.12
C LEU A 143 -2.72 -2.20 10.64
N ALA A 144 -3.83 -1.76 10.05
CA ALA A 144 -4.57 -0.60 10.52
C ALA A 144 -5.20 -0.84 11.90
N VAL A 145 -5.52 -2.09 12.26
CA VAL A 145 -5.95 -2.48 13.60
C VAL A 145 -4.74 -2.62 14.53
N SER A 146 -3.66 -3.30 14.11
CA SER A 146 -2.47 -3.52 14.95
C SER A 146 -1.81 -2.22 15.38
N GLY A 147 -1.70 -1.24 14.47
CA GLY A 147 -1.18 0.09 14.78
C GLY A 147 -1.98 0.79 15.88
N ARG A 148 -3.32 0.83 15.75
CA ARG A 148 -4.22 1.41 16.75
C ARG A 148 -4.17 0.66 18.08
N MET A 149 -4.13 -0.67 18.05
CA MET A 149 -4.04 -1.47 19.27
C MET A 149 -2.72 -1.19 20.00
N ARG A 150 -1.61 -1.09 19.26
CA ARG A 150 -0.28 -0.77 19.79
C ARG A 150 -0.21 0.65 20.37
N GLU A 151 -0.85 1.62 19.72
CA GLU A 151 -0.99 2.99 20.20
C GLU A 151 -1.77 3.03 21.54
N LEU A 152 -2.95 2.38 21.59
CA LEU A 152 -3.78 2.30 22.80
C LEU A 152 -3.12 1.54 23.96
N GLN A 153 -2.26 0.56 23.67
CA GLN A 153 -1.46 -0.19 24.65
C GLN A 153 -0.23 0.60 25.14
N ASN A 154 0.23 1.62 24.42
CA ASN A 154 1.44 2.36 24.77
C ASN A 154 1.14 3.42 25.84
N GLU A 155 1.03 2.97 27.09
CA GLU A 155 0.73 3.84 28.24
C GLU A 155 1.63 5.07 28.33
N HIS A 156 2.94 4.93 28.05
CA HIS A 156 3.89 6.04 28.15
C HIS A 156 3.57 7.13 27.11
N HIS A 157 3.32 6.73 25.86
CA HIS A 157 2.97 7.65 24.77
C HIS A 157 1.59 8.28 24.98
N MET A 158 0.58 7.51 25.42
CA MET A 158 -0.72 8.07 25.80
C MET A 158 -0.60 9.08 26.94
N LYS A 159 0.16 8.76 27.99
CA LYS A 159 0.43 9.67 29.12
C LYS A 159 1.18 10.94 28.71
N SER A 160 2.07 10.89 27.70
CA SER A 160 2.73 12.11 27.20
C SER A 160 1.78 13.07 26.47
N PHE A 161 0.63 12.59 25.99
CA PHE A 161 -0.47 13.43 25.50
C PHE A 161 -1.48 13.84 26.59
N GLY A 162 -1.26 13.43 27.85
CA GLY A 162 -2.25 13.59 28.93
C GLY A 162 -3.47 12.66 28.82
N LEU A 163 -3.41 11.65 27.95
CA LEU A 163 -4.46 10.66 27.74
C LEU A 163 -4.28 9.46 28.69
N GLN A 164 -5.40 8.84 29.07
CA GLN A 164 -5.41 7.64 29.89
C GLN A 164 -6.38 6.61 29.30
N VAL A 165 -5.88 5.40 29.05
CA VAL A 165 -6.66 4.26 28.55
C VAL A 165 -6.68 3.21 29.65
N ALA A 166 -7.88 2.88 30.17
CA ALA A 166 -8.00 2.00 31.34
C ALA A 166 -7.71 0.52 31.01
N ALA A 167 -8.16 0.05 29.84
CA ALA A 167 -7.81 -1.25 29.28
C ALA A 167 -8.05 -1.20 27.75
N ALA A 168 -7.03 -1.54 26.97
CA ALA A 168 -7.18 -1.76 25.53
C ALA A 168 -7.57 -3.22 25.27
N GLY A 169 -8.56 -3.45 24.40
CA GLY A 169 -9.03 -4.79 24.03
C GLY A 169 -9.53 -4.82 22.59
N TYR A 170 -9.66 -6.02 22.02
CA TYR A 170 -10.12 -6.23 20.64
C TYR A 170 -11.06 -7.43 20.55
N ASP A 171 -11.98 -7.39 19.58
CA ASP A 171 -12.73 -8.57 19.15
C ASP A 171 -12.02 -9.21 17.95
N ARG A 172 -11.45 -10.41 18.14
CA ARG A 172 -10.75 -11.14 17.08
C ARG A 172 -11.63 -11.35 15.85
N GLN A 173 -12.92 -11.66 16.04
CA GLN A 173 -13.81 -11.94 14.92
C GLN A 173 -14.15 -10.66 14.16
N GLY A 174 -14.52 -9.57 14.85
CA GLY A 174 -14.72 -8.26 14.24
C GLY A 174 -13.49 -7.74 13.48
N VAL A 175 -12.26 -8.05 13.92
CA VAL A 175 -11.02 -7.72 13.19
C VAL A 175 -10.87 -8.55 11.91
N ALA A 176 -11.10 -9.86 11.97
CA ALA A 176 -11.09 -10.73 10.80
C ALA A 176 -12.18 -10.33 9.78
N ASP A 177 -13.40 -10.09 10.27
CA ASP A 177 -14.55 -9.65 9.47
C ASP A 177 -14.28 -8.29 8.81
N HIS A 178 -13.60 -7.35 9.50
CA HIS A 178 -13.21 -6.08 8.90
C HIS A 178 -12.31 -6.26 7.67
N ALA A 179 -11.31 -7.14 7.77
CA ALA A 179 -10.38 -7.43 6.67
C ALA A 179 -11.08 -8.13 5.49
N GLU A 180 -11.90 -9.15 5.75
CA GLU A 180 -12.66 -9.87 4.70
C GLU A 180 -13.72 -8.99 4.03
N ASN A 181 -14.43 -8.15 4.81
CA ASN A 181 -15.40 -7.21 4.23
C ASN A 181 -14.72 -6.18 3.32
N LEU A 182 -13.52 -5.71 3.67
CA LEU A 182 -12.75 -4.82 2.80
C LEU A 182 -12.30 -5.54 1.51
N ALA A 183 -11.72 -6.74 1.63
CA ALA A 183 -11.31 -7.55 0.49
C ALA A 183 -12.49 -7.83 -0.46
N THR A 184 -13.64 -8.25 0.09
CA THR A 184 -14.90 -8.46 -0.63
C THR A 184 -15.39 -7.21 -1.35
N LYS A 185 -15.39 -6.05 -0.68
CA LYS A 185 -15.81 -4.77 -1.28
C LYS A 185 -14.91 -4.39 -2.47
N ILE A 186 -13.59 -4.52 -2.32
CA ILE A 186 -12.64 -4.20 -3.39
C ILE A 186 -12.78 -5.20 -4.56
N ARG A 187 -12.84 -6.51 -4.30
CA ARG A 187 -13.12 -7.56 -5.30
C ARG A 187 -14.38 -7.25 -6.12
N ASN A 188 -15.47 -6.87 -5.45
CA ASN A 188 -16.73 -6.53 -6.11
C ASN A 188 -16.59 -5.26 -6.98
N ASN A 189 -15.89 -4.24 -6.51
CA ASN A 189 -15.62 -3.02 -7.29
C ASN A 189 -14.81 -3.32 -8.57
N LEU A 190 -13.73 -4.12 -8.47
CA LEU A 190 -12.92 -4.52 -9.62
C LEU A 190 -13.72 -5.37 -10.62
N THR A 191 -14.54 -6.30 -10.12
CA THR A 191 -15.44 -7.12 -10.95
C THR A 191 -16.46 -6.26 -11.70
N ASN A 192 -17.04 -5.28 -11.01
CA ASN A 192 -18.03 -4.38 -11.59
C ASN A 192 -17.42 -3.41 -12.59
N SER A 193 -16.18 -2.93 -12.38
CA SER A 193 -15.52 -2.04 -13.34
C SER A 193 -15.23 -2.75 -14.67
N LEU A 194 -14.76 -4.00 -14.63
CA LEU A 194 -14.55 -4.82 -15.83
C LEU A 194 -15.85 -5.01 -16.60
N LYS A 195 -16.94 -5.41 -15.90
CA LYS A 195 -18.28 -5.56 -16.50
C LYS A 195 -18.81 -4.24 -17.08
N SER A 196 -18.64 -3.11 -16.38
CA SER A 196 -19.14 -1.80 -16.86
C SER A 196 -18.43 -1.31 -18.13
N LEU A 197 -17.22 -1.81 -18.40
CA LEU A 197 -16.42 -1.50 -19.58
C LEU A 197 -16.57 -2.54 -20.70
N GLY A 198 -17.39 -3.58 -20.51
CA GLY A 198 -17.60 -4.63 -21.51
C GLY A 198 -16.42 -5.58 -21.68
N VAL A 199 -15.58 -5.75 -20.65
CA VAL A 199 -14.56 -6.82 -20.64
C VAL A 199 -15.23 -8.15 -20.34
N ASP A 200 -15.03 -9.13 -21.21
CA ASP A 200 -15.51 -10.51 -20.98
C ASP A 200 -14.68 -11.18 -19.89
N ILE A 201 -15.32 -11.57 -18.78
CA ILE A 201 -14.68 -12.30 -17.68
C ILE A 201 -14.90 -13.80 -17.88
N LEU A 202 -13.84 -14.52 -18.24
CA LEU A 202 -13.86 -15.93 -18.60
C LEU A 202 -13.36 -16.78 -17.42
N THR A 203 -14.27 -17.47 -16.72
CA THR A 203 -13.90 -18.26 -15.54
C THR A 203 -13.26 -19.59 -15.91
N GLY A 204 -12.00 -19.79 -15.54
CA GLY A 204 -11.25 -21.03 -15.74
C GLY A 204 -9.73 -20.82 -15.70
N VAL A 205 -8.98 -21.92 -15.71
CA VAL A 205 -7.52 -21.91 -15.85
C VAL A 205 -7.18 -21.61 -17.30
N GLY A 206 -6.55 -20.47 -17.57
CA GLY A 206 -6.05 -20.11 -18.90
C GLY A 206 -4.73 -20.81 -19.22
N THR A 207 -4.60 -21.36 -20.42
CA THR A 207 -3.38 -22.01 -20.93
C THR A 207 -3.13 -21.56 -22.36
N VAL A 208 -1.93 -21.03 -22.64
CA VAL A 208 -1.50 -20.76 -24.02
C VAL A 208 -1.20 -22.10 -24.70
N VAL A 209 -2.01 -22.46 -25.70
CA VAL A 209 -1.94 -23.77 -26.39
C VAL A 209 -1.36 -23.68 -27.80
N GLY A 210 -0.92 -22.49 -28.19
CA GLY A 210 -0.27 -22.22 -29.47
C GLY A 210 -0.22 -20.73 -29.76
N GLN A 211 0.38 -20.36 -30.89
CA GLN A 211 0.38 -18.97 -31.35
C GLN A 211 -1.05 -18.43 -31.42
N GLN A 212 -1.29 -17.32 -30.70
CA GLN A 212 -2.57 -16.59 -30.70
C GLN A 212 -3.79 -17.44 -30.27
N LYS A 213 -3.56 -18.52 -29.50
CA LYS A 213 -4.59 -19.44 -29.01
C LYS A 213 -4.49 -19.67 -27.52
N VAL A 214 -5.59 -19.43 -26.81
CA VAL A 214 -5.72 -19.68 -25.37
C VAL A 214 -6.85 -20.65 -25.13
N LYS A 215 -6.58 -21.71 -24.37
CA LYS A 215 -7.58 -22.62 -23.84
C LYS A 215 -7.97 -22.17 -22.44
N TYR A 216 -9.24 -22.22 -22.08
CA TYR A 216 -9.70 -21.99 -20.70
C TYR A 216 -10.80 -22.97 -20.31
N GLY A 217 -10.88 -23.28 -19.02
CA GLY A 217 -11.92 -24.15 -18.46
C GLY A 217 -11.69 -24.41 -16.97
N LYS A 218 -12.66 -25.02 -16.29
CA LYS A 218 -12.45 -25.54 -14.94
C LYS A 218 -11.72 -26.88 -15.01
N ALA A 219 -10.87 -27.18 -14.02
CA ALA A 219 -10.22 -28.48 -13.91
C ALA A 219 -11.28 -29.61 -13.90
N GLY A 220 -11.14 -30.59 -14.80
CA GLY A 220 -12.12 -31.67 -14.98
C GLY A 220 -13.43 -31.29 -15.68
N GLY A 221 -13.56 -30.06 -16.17
CA GLY A 221 -14.73 -29.57 -16.93
C GLY A 221 -14.48 -29.51 -18.45
N SER A 222 -15.49 -29.03 -19.19
CA SER A 222 -15.36 -28.71 -20.61
C SER A 222 -14.39 -27.55 -20.82
N GLU A 223 -13.42 -27.73 -21.72
CA GLU A 223 -12.44 -26.70 -22.08
C GLU A 223 -12.84 -26.00 -23.39
N THR A 224 -12.73 -24.68 -23.42
CA THR A 224 -13.00 -23.84 -24.60
C THR A 224 -11.70 -23.25 -25.12
N VAL A 225 -11.48 -23.27 -26.43
CA VAL A 225 -10.34 -22.61 -27.08
C VAL A 225 -10.82 -21.34 -27.76
N ILE A 226 -10.15 -20.22 -27.47
CA ILE A 226 -10.35 -18.91 -28.09
C ILE A 226 -9.08 -18.41 -28.75
N THR A 227 -9.25 -17.46 -29.66
CA THR A 227 -8.20 -16.84 -30.44
C THR A 227 -8.09 -15.34 -30.12
N ALA A 228 -6.87 -14.82 -30.05
CA ALA A 228 -6.62 -13.40 -29.75
C ALA A 228 -5.41 -12.87 -30.53
N LYS A 229 -5.44 -11.61 -30.99
CA LYS A 229 -4.28 -11.00 -31.68
C LYS A 229 -3.08 -10.95 -30.74
N ASP A 230 -3.29 -10.48 -29.51
CA ASP A 230 -2.30 -10.36 -28.45
C ASP A 230 -2.73 -11.11 -27.19
N ILE A 231 -1.75 -11.58 -26.41
CA ILE A 231 -1.96 -12.29 -25.14
C ILE A 231 -1.05 -11.68 -24.08
N ILE A 232 -1.63 -11.28 -22.94
CA ILE A 232 -0.88 -10.86 -21.74
C ILE A 232 -0.97 -11.96 -20.68
N ILE A 233 0.18 -12.35 -20.12
CA ILE A 233 0.26 -13.28 -18.99
C ILE A 233 0.42 -12.47 -17.71
N ALA A 234 -0.60 -12.51 -16.85
CA ALA A 234 -0.72 -11.75 -15.60
C ALA A 234 -1.08 -12.66 -14.41
N THR A 235 -0.56 -13.90 -14.42
CA THR A 235 -0.89 -14.99 -13.49
C THR A 235 -0.48 -14.75 -12.03
N GLY A 236 0.34 -13.73 -11.76
CA GLY A 236 0.74 -13.35 -10.40
C GLY A 236 1.72 -14.32 -9.76
N SER A 237 1.57 -14.53 -8.46
CA SER A 237 2.46 -15.33 -7.61
C SER A 237 1.71 -16.09 -6.52
N VAL A 238 2.37 -17.12 -5.98
CA VAL A 238 1.90 -17.97 -4.87
C VAL A 238 2.94 -17.97 -3.73
N PRO A 239 2.56 -18.26 -2.47
CA PRO A 239 3.52 -18.41 -1.38
C PRO A 239 4.56 -19.51 -1.67
N PHE A 240 5.83 -19.22 -1.41
CA PHE A 240 6.89 -20.22 -1.50
C PHE A 240 6.92 -21.08 -0.23
N VAL A 241 6.81 -22.40 -0.40
CA VAL A 241 6.92 -23.40 0.67
C VAL A 241 8.16 -24.26 0.38
N PRO A 242 9.18 -24.28 1.26
CA PRO A 242 10.37 -25.11 1.08
C PRO A 242 10.03 -26.61 1.02
N LYS A 243 10.81 -27.38 0.25
CA LYS A 243 10.76 -28.86 0.30
C LYS A 243 11.04 -29.31 1.74
N GLY A 244 10.16 -30.14 2.30
CA GLY A 244 10.24 -30.61 3.69
C GLY A 244 9.27 -29.93 4.66
N VAL A 245 8.57 -28.87 4.25
CA VAL A 245 7.52 -28.20 5.04
C VAL A 245 6.14 -28.78 4.67
N GLU A 246 5.45 -29.40 5.64
CA GLU A 246 4.05 -29.81 5.49
C GLU A 246 3.15 -28.67 6.01
N VAL A 247 2.33 -28.07 5.14
CA VAL A 247 1.36 -27.03 5.49
C VAL A 247 0.01 -27.69 5.75
N ASP A 248 -0.50 -27.59 6.99
CA ASP A 248 -1.80 -28.15 7.40
C ASP A 248 -2.94 -27.10 7.37
N GLY A 249 -2.60 -25.82 7.20
CA GLY A 249 -3.55 -24.71 7.23
C GLY A 249 -4.09 -24.36 8.62
N LYS A 250 -3.52 -24.92 9.69
CA LYS A 250 -3.96 -24.73 11.09
C LYS A 250 -2.81 -24.38 12.04
N THR A 251 -1.74 -25.17 12.02
CA THR A 251 -0.57 -25.01 12.91
C THR A 251 0.70 -24.70 12.14
N VAL A 252 0.76 -25.08 10.86
CA VAL A 252 1.76 -24.66 9.88
C VAL A 252 1.00 -23.98 8.75
N ILE A 253 1.13 -22.65 8.69
CA ILE A 253 0.30 -21.77 7.88
C ILE A 253 1.14 -20.89 6.94
N THR A 254 0.53 -20.49 5.83
CA THR A 254 1.06 -19.47 4.91
C THR A 254 0.36 -18.12 5.14
N SER A 255 0.81 -17.06 4.45
CA SER A 255 0.13 -15.75 4.42
C SER A 255 -1.37 -15.86 4.15
N ASP A 256 -1.76 -16.72 3.20
CA ASP A 256 -3.14 -16.90 2.75
C ASP A 256 -4.08 -17.41 3.86
N HIS A 257 -3.50 -18.09 4.86
CA HIS A 257 -4.20 -18.55 6.06
C HIS A 257 -4.13 -17.51 7.18
N ALA A 258 -2.96 -16.91 7.40
CA ALA A 258 -2.72 -15.92 8.46
C ALA A 258 -3.65 -14.68 8.35
N LEU A 259 -4.02 -14.29 7.13
CA LEU A 259 -4.96 -13.18 6.87
C LEU A 259 -6.36 -13.38 7.44
N LYS A 260 -6.77 -14.64 7.68
CA LYS A 260 -8.10 -14.97 8.23
C LYS A 260 -8.17 -14.77 9.75
N LEU A 261 -7.01 -14.68 10.41
CA LEU A 261 -6.89 -14.49 11.87
C LEU A 261 -7.76 -15.47 12.68
N GLU A 262 -7.84 -16.74 12.25
CA GLU A 262 -8.71 -17.76 12.88
C GLU A 262 -8.36 -17.95 14.36
N THR A 263 -7.07 -17.85 14.70
CA THR A 263 -6.54 -17.84 16.06
C THR A 263 -5.42 -16.81 16.20
N VAL A 264 -5.29 -16.20 17.38
CA VAL A 264 -4.08 -15.48 17.81
C VAL A 264 -3.37 -16.38 18.83
N PRO A 265 -2.28 -17.07 18.47
CA PRO A 265 -1.58 -17.96 19.40
C PRO A 265 -0.77 -17.17 20.42
N GLU A 266 -0.44 -17.77 21.57
CA GLU A 266 0.45 -17.16 22.56
C GLU A 266 1.88 -16.95 21.99
N TRP A 267 2.34 -17.87 21.14
CA TRP A 267 3.64 -17.80 20.46
C TRP A 267 3.53 -18.25 18.99
N ILE A 268 4.27 -17.60 18.09
CA ILE A 268 4.32 -17.94 16.65
C ILE A 268 5.74 -17.81 16.09
N VAL A 269 6.13 -18.78 15.26
CA VAL A 269 7.39 -18.72 14.49
C VAL A 269 7.11 -18.24 13.07
N ILE A 270 7.86 -17.24 12.61
CA ILE A 270 7.80 -16.71 11.24
C ILE A 270 9.09 -17.06 10.50
N VAL A 271 8.98 -17.90 9.47
CA VAL A 271 10.11 -18.29 8.62
C VAL A 271 10.31 -17.26 7.51
N GLY A 272 11.42 -16.51 7.58
CA GLY A 272 11.78 -15.41 6.69
C GLY A 272 11.42 -14.03 7.26
N SER A 273 12.41 -13.14 7.33
CA SER A 273 12.30 -11.76 7.82
C SER A 273 12.04 -10.72 6.71
N GLY A 274 11.50 -11.18 5.57
CA GLY A 274 11.06 -10.31 4.48
C GLY A 274 9.81 -9.49 4.85
N TYR A 275 9.43 -8.54 4.00
CA TYR A 275 8.34 -7.59 4.27
C TYR A 275 7.02 -8.24 4.72
N ILE A 276 6.63 -9.39 4.15
CA ILE A 276 5.43 -10.14 4.60
C ILE A 276 5.56 -10.61 6.06
N GLY A 277 6.71 -11.18 6.42
CA GLY A 277 6.98 -11.63 7.79
C GLY A 277 7.01 -10.49 8.79
N LEU A 278 7.55 -9.33 8.40
CA LEU A 278 7.53 -8.11 9.21
C LEU A 278 6.10 -7.59 9.43
N GLU A 279 5.28 -7.52 8.37
CA GLU A 279 3.86 -7.12 8.47
C GLU A 279 3.10 -8.03 9.46
N PHE A 280 3.23 -9.36 9.33
CA PHE A 280 2.58 -10.28 10.27
C PHE A 280 3.17 -10.22 11.68
N SER A 281 4.48 -9.99 11.85
CA SER A 281 5.06 -9.80 13.19
C SER A 281 4.48 -8.57 13.89
N ASP A 282 4.16 -7.50 13.16
CA ASP A 282 3.48 -6.34 13.72
C ASP A 282 2.05 -6.70 14.15
N VAL A 283 1.29 -7.36 13.28
CA VAL A 283 -0.08 -7.81 13.58
C VAL A 283 -0.12 -8.72 14.81
N TYR A 284 0.64 -9.81 14.81
CA TYR A 284 0.60 -10.79 15.90
C TYR A 284 1.11 -10.22 17.23
N THR A 285 2.18 -9.41 17.24
CA THR A 285 2.66 -8.79 18.50
C THR A 285 1.71 -7.73 19.07
N ALA A 286 0.97 -6.99 18.24
CA ALA A 286 -0.02 -6.03 18.75
C ALA A 286 -1.25 -6.74 19.36
N LEU A 287 -1.60 -7.92 18.83
CA LEU A 287 -2.73 -8.73 19.29
C LEU A 287 -2.37 -9.67 20.46
N GLY A 288 -1.10 -9.71 20.87
CA GLY A 288 -0.63 -10.34 22.11
C GLY A 288 0.33 -11.51 21.96
N SER A 289 0.60 -11.99 20.74
CA SER A 289 1.54 -13.09 20.49
C SER A 289 2.99 -12.68 20.72
N GLU A 290 3.78 -13.62 21.23
CA GLU A 290 5.24 -13.59 21.14
C GLU A 290 5.67 -14.13 19.77
N VAL A 291 6.67 -13.53 19.13
CA VAL A 291 7.11 -13.90 17.78
C VAL A 291 8.57 -14.34 17.78
N THR A 292 8.90 -15.38 17.02
CA THR A 292 10.30 -15.73 16.72
C THR A 292 10.53 -15.77 15.22
N PHE A 293 11.50 -15.01 14.70
CA PHE A 293 11.92 -15.13 13.30
C PHE A 293 12.93 -16.26 13.09
N VAL A 294 12.81 -16.98 11.99
CA VAL A 294 13.84 -17.90 11.48
C VAL A 294 14.29 -17.39 10.11
N GLU A 295 15.49 -16.84 10.03
CA GLU A 295 16.04 -16.20 8.82
C GLU A 295 17.27 -16.97 8.32
N ALA A 296 17.27 -17.27 7.02
CA ALA A 296 18.31 -18.05 6.35
C ALA A 296 19.57 -17.23 6.06
N LEU A 297 19.46 -15.90 6.01
CA LEU A 297 20.59 -14.98 5.82
C LEU A 297 21.11 -14.47 7.17
N ASP A 298 22.33 -13.95 7.19
CA ASP A 298 23.04 -13.56 8.42
C ASP A 298 22.39 -12.41 9.22
N GLN A 299 21.47 -11.68 8.59
CA GLN A 299 20.80 -10.50 9.16
C GLN A 299 19.30 -10.51 8.85
N LEU A 300 18.51 -9.90 9.74
CA LEU A 300 17.11 -9.58 9.47
C LEU A 300 16.97 -8.55 8.35
N MET A 301 15.79 -8.51 7.71
CA MET A 301 15.46 -7.58 6.63
C MET A 301 16.46 -7.61 5.45
N PRO A 302 16.82 -8.80 4.93
CA PRO A 302 17.74 -8.90 3.81
C PRO A 302 17.19 -8.19 2.57
N GLY A 303 18.02 -7.36 1.93
CA GLY A 303 17.66 -6.57 0.75
C GLY A 303 17.12 -5.16 1.05
N PHE A 304 16.89 -4.80 2.31
CA PHE A 304 16.67 -3.41 2.71
C PHE A 304 17.99 -2.62 2.68
N ASP A 305 17.92 -1.28 2.60
CA ASP A 305 19.12 -0.45 2.81
C ASP A 305 19.67 -0.72 4.23
N PRO A 306 20.98 -0.98 4.42
CA PRO A 306 21.50 -1.41 5.71
C PRO A 306 21.28 -0.41 6.86
N GLU A 307 21.21 0.89 6.58
CA GLU A 307 20.95 1.90 7.61
C GLU A 307 19.48 1.89 8.02
N ILE A 308 18.59 1.78 7.03
CA ILE A 308 17.14 1.64 7.24
C ILE A 308 16.84 0.35 8.01
N GLY A 309 17.43 -0.79 7.61
CA GLY A 309 17.28 -2.07 8.31
C GLY A 309 17.74 -1.98 9.78
N LYS A 310 18.91 -1.37 10.03
CA LYS A 310 19.43 -1.18 11.40
C LYS A 310 18.58 -0.22 12.25
N LEU A 311 17.95 0.78 11.66
CA LEU A 311 17.00 1.66 12.34
C LEU A 311 15.68 0.95 12.62
N ALA A 312 15.11 0.29 11.61
CA ALA A 312 13.89 -0.50 11.71
C ALA A 312 14.01 -1.62 12.77
N GLN A 313 15.16 -2.30 12.86
CA GLN A 313 15.39 -3.32 13.88
C GLN A 313 15.36 -2.70 15.28
N ARG A 314 16.00 -1.55 15.48
CA ARG A 314 16.03 -0.85 16.77
C ARG A 314 14.65 -0.37 17.22
N VAL A 315 13.81 0.10 16.29
CA VAL A 315 12.52 0.75 16.59
C VAL A 315 11.34 -0.23 16.55
N LEU A 316 11.34 -1.20 15.62
CA LEU A 316 10.22 -2.11 15.38
C LEU A 316 10.45 -3.56 15.86
N ILE A 317 11.69 -3.98 16.12
CA ILE A 317 11.99 -5.35 16.55
C ILE A 317 12.40 -5.39 18.02
N ASN A 318 13.53 -4.77 18.37
CA ASN A 318 14.13 -4.83 19.71
C ASN A 318 13.21 -4.43 20.88
N PRO A 319 12.27 -3.46 20.77
CA PRO A 319 11.40 -3.08 21.88
C PRO A 319 10.19 -4.00 22.05
N ARG A 320 10.00 -4.99 21.18
CA ARG A 320 8.82 -5.86 21.12
C ARG A 320 9.17 -7.27 21.56
N LYS A 321 8.14 -8.09 21.79
CA LYS A 321 8.28 -9.53 22.05
C LYS A 321 8.63 -10.30 20.76
N ILE A 322 9.78 -9.99 20.19
CA ILE A 322 10.28 -10.58 18.95
C ILE A 322 11.70 -11.10 19.18
N ASP A 323 11.85 -12.43 19.20
CA ASP A 323 13.14 -13.11 19.15
C ASP A 323 13.49 -13.48 17.69
N TYR A 324 14.74 -13.86 17.42
CA TYR A 324 15.16 -14.27 16.08
C TYR A 324 16.41 -15.15 16.05
N HIS A 325 16.42 -16.06 15.08
CA HIS A 325 17.60 -16.83 14.67
C HIS A 325 17.94 -16.47 13.23
N THR A 326 19.13 -15.89 12.99
CA THR A 326 19.66 -15.61 11.65
C THR A 326 20.72 -16.64 11.26
N GLY A 327 21.01 -16.74 9.96
CA GLY A 327 21.95 -17.73 9.42
C GLY A 327 21.48 -19.18 9.56
N VAL A 328 20.17 -19.42 9.74
CA VAL A 328 19.59 -20.76 9.95
C VAL A 328 18.44 -21.04 8.98
N PHE A 329 18.38 -22.28 8.49
CA PHE A 329 17.38 -22.70 7.51
C PHE A 329 16.48 -23.79 8.09
N ALA A 330 15.17 -23.54 8.08
CA ALA A 330 14.16 -24.56 8.38
C ALA A 330 14.10 -25.58 7.23
N THR A 331 14.70 -26.74 7.44
CA THR A 331 14.74 -27.85 6.46
C THR A 331 13.46 -28.66 6.43
N LYS A 332 12.84 -28.84 7.60
CA LYS A 332 11.64 -29.62 7.79
C LYS A 332 10.80 -29.00 8.89
N ILE A 333 9.51 -28.87 8.60
CA ILE A 333 8.51 -28.39 9.56
C ILE A 333 7.38 -29.39 9.56
N THR A 334 7.13 -29.98 10.73
CA THR A 334 6.08 -30.98 10.95
C THR A 334 4.95 -30.35 11.77
N PRO A 335 3.71 -30.34 11.25
CA PRO A 335 2.52 -29.86 11.98
C PRO A 335 2.31 -30.52 13.33
N ALA A 336 1.56 -29.84 14.20
CA ALA A 336 1.14 -30.42 15.47
C ALA A 336 0.17 -31.58 15.22
N LYS A 337 0.54 -32.77 15.68
CA LYS A 337 -0.23 -34.02 15.53
C LYS A 337 -0.17 -34.82 16.83
N ASP A 338 -1.26 -35.47 17.19
CA ASP A 338 -1.36 -36.37 18.35
C ASP A 338 -0.86 -35.78 19.68
N GLY A 339 -1.17 -34.49 19.92
CA GLY A 339 -0.76 -33.76 21.12
C GLY A 339 0.70 -33.28 21.14
N LYS A 340 1.48 -33.54 20.08
CA LYS A 340 2.85 -33.00 19.92
C LYS A 340 2.80 -31.60 19.30
N PRO A 341 3.67 -30.67 19.74
CA PRO A 341 3.76 -29.34 19.13
C PRO A 341 4.36 -29.39 17.72
N VAL A 342 4.24 -28.27 16.99
CA VAL A 342 4.94 -28.07 15.72
C VAL A 342 6.45 -28.23 15.95
N THR A 343 7.10 -29.06 15.12
CA THR A 343 8.54 -29.31 15.21
C THR A 343 9.25 -28.70 13.99
N ILE A 344 10.28 -27.89 14.24
CA ILE A 344 11.08 -27.20 13.21
C ILE A 344 12.52 -27.70 13.30
N GLU A 345 13.01 -28.30 12.21
CA GLU A 345 14.40 -28.75 12.08
C GLU A 345 15.25 -27.66 11.42
N LEU A 346 16.12 -27.02 12.21
CA LEU A 346 17.02 -25.95 11.78
C LEU A 346 18.42 -26.48 11.46
N ILE A 347 19.01 -26.02 10.35
CA ILE A 347 20.43 -26.23 10.03
C ILE A 347 21.13 -24.89 9.81
N ASP A 348 22.45 -24.87 9.98
CA ASP A 348 23.29 -23.74 9.57
C ASP A 348 23.13 -23.47 8.07
N ALA A 349 22.98 -22.19 7.71
CA ALA A 349 22.64 -21.81 6.35
C ALA A 349 23.80 -21.81 5.36
N LYS A 350 25.06 -21.87 5.82
CA LYS A 350 26.30 -21.74 5.04
C LYS A 350 26.96 -23.08 4.73
N THR A 351 26.91 -24.01 5.67
CA THR A 351 27.53 -25.35 5.58
C THR A 351 26.68 -26.36 4.79
N LYS A 352 25.50 -25.96 4.31
CA LYS A 352 24.59 -26.77 3.49
C LYS A 352 25.31 -27.49 2.34
N GLU A 353 25.42 -28.81 2.43
CA GLU A 353 25.64 -29.69 1.27
C GLU A 353 24.29 -30.22 0.73
N PRO A 354 23.82 -29.74 -0.44
CA PRO A 354 22.80 -30.44 -1.22
C PRO A 354 23.24 -30.68 -2.67
N LYS A 355 22.80 -31.80 -3.26
CA LYS A 355 23.13 -32.17 -4.63
C LYS A 355 21.89 -32.26 -5.54
N ASP A 356 22.01 -31.60 -6.69
CA ASP A 356 21.30 -31.76 -7.97
C ASP A 356 19.93 -31.11 -8.28
N THR A 357 19.73 -30.98 -9.60
CA THR A 357 18.88 -30.03 -10.35
C THR A 357 17.84 -30.76 -11.21
N LEU A 358 16.80 -30.08 -11.71
CA LEU A 358 15.86 -30.63 -12.72
C LEU A 358 15.25 -29.52 -13.60
N GLU A 359 15.12 -29.79 -14.91
CA GLU A 359 14.69 -28.88 -15.98
C GLU A 359 13.32 -29.30 -16.58
N VAL A 360 12.46 -28.36 -17.03
CA VAL A 360 11.45 -28.58 -18.10
C VAL A 360 11.12 -27.27 -18.85
N ASN A 361 10.98 -27.39 -20.18
CA ASN A 361 10.55 -26.42 -21.22
C ASN A 361 9.46 -25.36 -20.85
N VAL A 362 9.87 -24.24 -20.26
CA VAL A 362 10.04 -22.92 -20.92
C VAL A 362 11.17 -22.25 -20.12
N GLU A 363 12.16 -21.60 -20.74
CA GLU A 363 13.29 -21.01 -20.00
C GLU A 363 12.87 -19.83 -19.11
N THR A 364 12.35 -20.15 -17.93
CA THR A 364 12.02 -19.17 -16.89
C THR A 364 13.26 -18.85 -16.07
N GLN A 365 13.65 -17.57 -16.00
CA GLN A 365 14.73 -17.17 -15.12
C GLN A 365 14.25 -17.27 -13.66
N ARG A 366 14.72 -18.28 -12.92
CA ARG A 366 14.35 -18.52 -11.51
C ARG A 366 12.83 -18.68 -11.30
N GLY A 367 12.10 -19.17 -12.29
CA GLY A 367 10.63 -19.30 -12.27
C GLY A 367 9.85 -18.08 -12.77
N PHE A 368 10.52 -16.99 -13.17
CA PHE A 368 9.88 -15.82 -13.79
C PHE A 368 9.87 -15.92 -15.32
N ILE A 369 8.84 -15.37 -15.95
CA ILE A 369 8.79 -15.21 -17.42
C ILE A 369 9.82 -14.14 -17.82
N PRO A 370 10.83 -14.46 -18.64
CA PRO A 370 11.80 -13.47 -19.13
C PRO A 370 11.13 -12.45 -20.05
N VAL A 371 11.35 -11.16 -19.81
CA VAL A 371 10.80 -10.06 -20.61
C VAL A 371 11.83 -8.98 -20.93
N ASP A 372 11.64 -8.29 -22.05
CA ASP A 372 12.43 -7.11 -22.43
C ASP A 372 11.94 -5.83 -21.73
N GLU A 373 12.62 -4.71 -22.02
CA GLU A 373 12.27 -3.35 -21.56
C GLU A 373 10.86 -2.89 -21.96
N ARG A 374 10.19 -3.61 -22.88
CA ARG A 374 8.83 -3.36 -23.34
C ARG A 374 7.84 -4.42 -22.86
N MET A 375 8.23 -5.23 -21.87
CA MET A 375 7.45 -6.33 -21.29
C MET A 375 7.07 -7.45 -22.29
N ARG A 376 7.78 -7.57 -23.42
CA ARG A 376 7.60 -8.67 -24.39
C ARG A 376 8.43 -9.87 -23.95
N VAL A 377 7.90 -11.08 -24.08
CA VAL A 377 8.61 -12.31 -23.72
C VAL A 377 9.85 -12.51 -24.62
N ILE A 378 11.01 -12.78 -24.03
CA ILE A 378 12.31 -12.93 -24.73
C ILE A 378 13.11 -14.14 -24.23
N ASP A 379 14.25 -14.44 -24.87
CA ASP A 379 15.25 -15.36 -24.31
C ASP A 379 16.06 -14.75 -23.15
N SER A 380 16.68 -15.61 -22.34
CA SER A 380 16.89 -15.33 -20.93
C SER A 380 18.25 -14.67 -20.58
N LYS A 381 18.42 -13.35 -20.80
CA LYS A 381 19.66 -12.61 -20.37
C LYS A 381 19.49 -11.25 -19.67
N GLY A 382 18.33 -10.93 -19.09
CA GLY A 382 18.10 -9.66 -18.37
C GLY A 382 18.40 -9.69 -16.86
N LYS A 383 19.28 -8.80 -16.36
CA LYS A 383 19.41 -8.50 -14.91
C LYS A 383 19.47 -6.98 -14.73
N LEU A 384 18.60 -6.44 -13.87
CA LEU A 384 18.58 -5.01 -13.52
C LEU A 384 19.65 -4.69 -12.46
N PRO A 385 20.55 -3.72 -12.69
CA PRO A 385 21.59 -3.34 -11.73
C PRO A 385 21.07 -2.41 -10.63
N GLN A 386 21.60 -2.55 -9.41
CA GLN A 386 21.41 -1.60 -8.31
C GLN A 386 22.14 -0.27 -8.59
N ALA A 387 21.81 0.81 -7.88
CA ALA A 387 22.41 2.13 -8.13
C ALA A 387 23.95 2.17 -8.06
N ARG A 388 24.58 1.34 -7.21
CA ARG A 388 26.05 1.17 -7.16
C ARG A 388 26.59 0.41 -8.36
N GLU A 389 25.97 -0.73 -8.70
CA GLU A 389 26.32 -1.52 -9.89
C GLU A 389 26.14 -0.70 -11.18
N LYS A 390 25.14 0.20 -11.23
CA LYS A 390 24.94 1.18 -12.31
C LYS A 390 26.09 2.20 -12.36
N ALA A 391 26.44 2.79 -11.22
CA ALA A 391 27.53 3.76 -11.09
C ALA A 391 28.88 3.19 -11.53
N GLU A 392 29.21 1.97 -11.09
CA GLU A 392 30.43 1.25 -11.50
C GLU A 392 30.44 0.92 -12.99
N LYS A 393 29.29 0.50 -13.55
CA LYS A 393 29.15 0.16 -14.98
C LYS A 393 29.19 1.38 -15.91
N GLU A 394 28.61 2.51 -15.49
CA GLU A 394 28.47 3.73 -16.31
C GLU A 394 29.53 4.80 -15.98
N GLY A 395 30.36 4.59 -14.97
CA GLY A 395 31.52 5.43 -14.66
C GLY A 395 31.18 6.79 -14.01
N PHE A 396 30.20 6.85 -13.10
CA PHE A 396 29.81 8.09 -12.42
C PHE A 396 29.92 8.02 -10.88
N GLU A 397 30.12 9.17 -10.23
CA GLU A 397 30.11 9.28 -8.76
C GLU A 397 28.69 9.25 -8.20
N ILE A 398 28.52 8.67 -7.01
CA ILE A 398 27.29 8.80 -6.21
C ILE A 398 27.53 9.64 -4.96
N SER A 399 26.51 10.36 -4.52
CA SER A 399 26.47 11.10 -3.27
C SER A 399 25.22 10.74 -2.48
N ILE A 400 25.27 10.96 -1.16
CA ILE A 400 24.20 10.60 -0.23
C ILE A 400 23.84 11.82 0.61
N ALA A 401 22.56 12.19 0.61
CA ALA A 401 21.97 13.17 1.53
C ALA A 401 21.03 12.46 2.51
N LYS A 402 20.85 13.03 3.72
CA LYS A 402 20.06 12.41 4.80
C LYS A 402 19.37 13.48 5.65
N THR A 403 18.15 13.17 6.08
CA THR A 403 17.37 13.95 7.05
C THR A 403 16.77 13.04 8.11
N SER A 404 16.28 13.62 9.22
CA SER A 404 15.64 12.89 10.30
C SER A 404 14.30 13.52 10.69
N PHE A 405 13.34 12.67 11.02
CA PHE A 405 12.03 13.07 11.53
C PHE A 405 12.14 13.81 12.88
N LYS A 406 13.25 13.67 13.62
CA LYS A 406 13.53 14.37 14.89
C LYS A 406 13.60 15.90 14.77
N ALA A 407 13.80 16.44 13.57
CA ALA A 407 13.78 17.87 13.30
C ALA A 407 12.44 18.37 12.71
N ASN A 408 11.51 17.47 12.39
CA ASN A 408 10.26 17.83 11.75
C ASN A 408 9.16 18.19 12.77
N THR A 409 8.61 19.39 12.68
CA THR A 409 7.60 19.91 13.62
C THR A 409 6.35 19.04 13.71
N LYS A 410 5.88 18.47 12.59
CA LYS A 410 4.69 17.59 12.59
C LYS A 410 4.99 16.25 13.26
N ALA A 411 6.15 15.65 13.01
CA ALA A 411 6.56 14.41 13.67
C ALA A 411 6.74 14.60 15.19
N LEU A 412 7.33 15.72 15.61
CA LEU A 412 7.46 16.09 17.01
C LEU A 412 6.12 16.33 17.69
N ALA A 413 5.15 16.95 17.01
CA ALA A 413 3.81 17.17 17.54
C ALA A 413 3.04 15.86 17.81
N GLU A 414 3.33 14.80 17.05
CA GLU A 414 2.78 13.45 17.24
C GLU A 414 3.66 12.57 18.16
N ASN A 415 4.74 13.08 18.76
CA ASN A 415 5.75 12.30 19.51
C ASN A 415 6.38 11.14 18.70
N GLU A 416 6.29 11.16 17.36
CA GLU A 416 6.71 10.12 16.42
C GLU A 416 7.95 10.56 15.61
N GLY A 417 8.95 11.08 16.33
CA GLY A 417 10.20 11.61 15.75
C GLY A 417 11.24 10.56 15.32
N GLU A 418 11.04 9.27 15.62
CA GLU A 418 11.97 8.21 15.21
C GLU A 418 11.86 7.91 13.72
N GLY A 419 12.80 8.47 12.94
CA GLY A 419 12.84 8.23 11.51
C GLY A 419 14.03 8.89 10.80
N MET A 420 14.26 8.45 9.57
CA MET A 420 15.21 9.04 8.63
C MET A 420 14.69 8.95 7.19
N ALA A 421 15.11 9.91 6.37
CA ALA A 421 15.08 9.77 4.92
C ALA A 421 16.51 9.86 4.38
N LYS A 422 16.78 9.13 3.29
CA LYS A 422 18.09 8.96 2.68
C LYS A 422 17.94 9.02 1.16
N LEU A 423 18.63 9.96 0.54
CA LEU A 423 18.65 10.20 -0.90
C LEU A 423 20.01 9.75 -1.46
N ILE A 424 19.98 8.95 -2.52
CA ILE A 424 21.15 8.56 -3.31
C ILE A 424 21.02 9.28 -4.66
N TYR A 425 22.06 10.04 -5.03
CA TYR A 425 21.99 10.92 -6.18
C TYR A 425 23.34 11.10 -6.88
N ARG A 426 23.29 11.65 -8.09
CA ARG A 426 24.46 12.05 -8.88
C ARG A 426 24.87 13.50 -8.58
N PRO A 427 26.08 13.77 -8.04
CA PRO A 427 26.50 15.12 -7.70
C PRO A 427 26.91 15.96 -8.92
N ASP A 428 27.16 15.36 -10.08
CA ASP A 428 27.53 16.06 -11.31
C ASP A 428 26.34 16.73 -12.00
N ASN A 429 25.16 16.09 -11.99
CA ASN A 429 23.98 16.55 -12.73
C ASN A 429 22.67 16.61 -11.91
N GLY A 430 22.65 16.11 -10.66
CA GLY A 430 21.46 16.09 -9.80
C GLY A 430 20.43 15.00 -10.11
N GLU A 431 20.81 13.91 -10.81
CA GLU A 431 19.96 12.72 -10.97
C GLU A 431 19.61 12.09 -9.62
N ILE A 432 18.32 11.90 -9.35
CA ILE A 432 17.86 11.09 -8.23
C ILE A 432 17.99 9.61 -8.64
N LEU A 433 18.82 8.84 -7.93
CA LEU A 433 19.06 7.42 -8.20
C LEU A 433 18.21 6.51 -7.30
N GLY A 434 17.79 7.00 -6.13
CA GLY A 434 16.94 6.30 -5.20
C GLY A 434 16.71 7.09 -3.92
N VAL A 435 15.56 6.87 -3.29
CA VAL A 435 15.20 7.43 -1.99
C VAL A 435 14.73 6.30 -1.08
N HIS A 436 15.18 6.30 0.16
CA HIS A 436 14.75 5.38 1.20
C HIS A 436 14.21 6.18 2.38
N ILE A 437 13.04 5.79 2.90
CA ILE A 437 12.37 6.48 4.00
C ILE A 437 12.01 5.44 5.06
N PHE A 438 12.28 5.76 6.32
CA PHE A 438 11.77 5.05 7.48
C PHE A 438 11.23 6.07 8.47
N GLY A 439 9.96 5.94 8.84
CA GLY A 439 9.27 6.87 9.73
C GLY A 439 7.77 6.90 9.44
N MET A 440 7.06 7.73 10.20
CA MET A 440 5.63 7.93 10.05
C MET A 440 5.28 8.40 8.62
N HIS A 441 4.19 7.85 8.04
CA HIS A 441 3.74 8.11 6.66
C HIS A 441 4.77 7.86 5.53
N ALA A 442 5.85 7.10 5.76
CA ALA A 442 6.84 6.79 4.72
C ALA A 442 6.24 6.19 3.43
N ALA A 443 5.14 5.44 3.53
CA ALA A 443 4.42 4.87 2.39
C ALA A 443 3.71 5.94 1.52
N ASP A 444 3.31 7.07 2.10
CA ASP A 444 2.73 8.20 1.37
C ASP A 444 3.84 9.11 0.82
N LEU A 445 4.85 9.40 1.65
CA LEU A 445 5.97 10.30 1.32
C LEU A 445 6.82 9.80 0.14
N ILE A 446 6.96 8.48 -0.04
CA ILE A 446 7.77 7.92 -1.13
C ILE A 446 7.21 8.24 -2.53
N HIS A 447 5.94 8.61 -2.65
CA HIS A 447 5.32 8.94 -3.93
C HIS A 447 5.93 10.18 -4.60
N GLU A 448 6.34 11.19 -3.83
CA GLU A 448 7.00 12.38 -4.37
C GLU A 448 8.33 12.01 -5.05
N ALA A 449 9.19 11.30 -4.32
CA ALA A 449 10.46 10.80 -4.85
C ALA A 449 10.27 9.84 -6.03
N SER A 450 9.26 8.97 -5.98
CA SER A 450 8.94 8.03 -7.07
C SER A 450 8.54 8.77 -8.35
N ASN A 451 7.70 9.80 -8.23
CA ASN A 451 7.31 10.65 -9.36
C ASN A 451 8.50 11.45 -9.90
N ALA A 452 9.34 12.00 -9.03
CA ALA A 452 10.54 12.73 -9.42
C ALA A 452 11.51 11.86 -10.23
N ILE A 453 11.76 10.62 -9.78
CA ILE A 453 12.57 9.63 -10.53
C ILE A 453 11.92 9.29 -11.87
N ALA A 454 10.61 8.99 -11.88
CA ALA A 454 9.89 8.59 -13.09
C ALA A 454 9.84 9.69 -14.17
N LEU A 455 9.81 10.97 -13.77
CA LEU A 455 9.84 12.12 -14.67
C LEU A 455 11.27 12.59 -15.01
N GLY A 456 12.30 11.99 -14.39
CA GLY A 456 13.70 12.41 -14.56
C GLY A 456 14.01 13.80 -13.98
N THR A 457 13.18 14.27 -13.05
CA THR A 457 13.32 15.56 -12.33
C THR A 457 14.66 15.61 -11.60
N ARG A 458 15.36 16.74 -11.68
CA ARG A 458 16.67 16.92 -11.04
C ARG A 458 16.52 17.61 -9.69
N ILE A 459 17.49 17.37 -8.81
CA ILE A 459 17.55 17.95 -7.46
C ILE A 459 17.48 19.48 -7.49
N GLN A 460 18.11 20.11 -8.50
CA GLN A 460 18.10 21.56 -8.71
C GLN A 460 16.68 22.10 -8.94
N ASP A 461 15.78 21.30 -9.52
CA ASP A 461 14.41 21.70 -9.83
C ASP A 461 13.49 21.43 -8.62
N ILE A 462 13.55 20.22 -8.05
CA ILE A 462 12.63 19.80 -6.95
C ILE A 462 12.95 20.45 -5.60
N LYS A 463 14.19 20.90 -5.34
CA LYS A 463 14.54 21.60 -4.07
C LYS A 463 13.82 22.94 -3.85
N TYR A 464 13.12 23.44 -4.87
CA TYR A 464 12.28 24.64 -4.82
C TYR A 464 10.78 24.34 -4.84
N ALA A 465 10.37 23.06 -4.82
CA ALA A 465 8.96 22.68 -4.71
C ALA A 465 8.38 23.16 -3.38
N VAL A 466 7.17 23.72 -3.43
CA VAL A 466 6.51 24.25 -2.24
C VAL A 466 5.94 23.11 -1.40
N HIS A 467 6.49 22.96 -0.20
CA HIS A 467 5.98 22.06 0.82
C HIS A 467 5.14 22.84 1.84
N ALA A 468 3.99 22.29 2.20
CA ALA A 468 3.12 22.91 3.20
C ALA A 468 3.73 22.75 4.61
N HIS A 469 3.64 23.79 5.43
CA HIS A 469 4.14 23.78 6.81
C HIS A 469 2.98 23.90 7.83
N PRO A 470 2.97 23.11 8.93
CA PRO A 470 3.83 21.97 9.22
C PRO A 470 3.30 20.66 8.60
N THR A 471 4.14 19.92 7.87
CA THR A 471 3.82 18.58 7.34
C THR A 471 5.01 17.62 7.38
N LEU A 472 4.75 16.32 7.23
CA LEU A 472 5.81 15.31 7.16
C LEU A 472 6.59 15.34 5.84
N SER A 473 6.01 15.89 4.77
CA SER A 473 6.71 16.07 3.48
C SER A 473 7.88 17.06 3.57
N GLU A 474 7.93 17.92 4.58
CA GLU A 474 9.13 18.73 4.86
C GLU A 474 10.38 17.88 5.17
N VAL A 475 10.24 16.61 5.57
CA VAL A 475 11.38 15.68 5.70
C VAL A 475 12.04 15.41 4.34
N ILE A 476 11.25 15.41 3.26
CA ILE A 476 11.69 15.18 1.88
C ILE A 476 12.17 16.49 1.24
N ASP A 477 11.51 17.61 1.54
CA ASP A 477 11.98 18.96 1.21
C ASP A 477 13.42 19.22 1.70
N GLU A 478 13.65 19.03 3.00
CA GLU A 478 14.98 19.14 3.61
C GLU A 478 15.97 18.09 3.06
N LEU A 479 15.48 16.93 2.61
CA LEU A 479 16.33 15.90 2.00
C LEU A 479 16.87 16.36 0.63
N PHE A 480 16.02 16.99 -0.18
CA PHE A 480 16.44 17.56 -1.46
C PHE A 480 17.31 18.83 -1.27
N LYS A 481 16.96 19.70 -0.30
CA LYS A 481 17.75 20.90 0.02
C LYS A 481 19.13 20.60 0.60
N SER A 482 19.28 19.51 1.36
CA SER A 482 20.59 19.10 1.91
C SER A 482 21.53 18.47 0.87
N ALA A 483 21.03 18.13 -0.32
CA ALA A 483 21.84 17.56 -1.40
C ALA A 483 22.70 18.62 -2.11
N LYS A 484 24.00 18.37 -2.20
CA LYS A 484 24.98 19.26 -2.85
C LYS A 484 25.24 18.79 -4.27
N VAL A 485 24.84 19.58 -5.26
CA VAL A 485 25.06 19.32 -6.69
C VAL A 485 26.11 20.32 -7.22
N LYS A 486 27.11 19.83 -7.96
CA LYS A 486 28.25 20.60 -8.46
C LYS A 486 27.87 21.61 -9.55
N ASN A 487 26.74 21.42 -10.21
CA ASN A 487 26.30 22.21 -11.36
C ASN A 487 24.86 22.73 -11.15
N GLU A 488 24.73 23.98 -10.73
CA GLU A 488 23.45 24.60 -10.33
C GLU A 488 22.65 25.22 -11.50
N ALA A 489 23.00 24.91 -12.76
CA ALA A 489 22.24 25.35 -13.92
C ALA A 489 20.85 24.70 -13.94
N SER A 490 19.86 25.36 -13.33
CA SER A 490 18.46 24.97 -13.38
C SER A 490 17.93 25.08 -14.81
N ARG A 491 16.99 24.22 -15.17
CA ARG A 491 16.13 24.51 -16.32
C ARG A 491 15.24 25.69 -15.95
N ALA A 492 15.07 26.64 -16.86
CA ALA A 492 14.09 27.70 -16.69
C ALA A 492 12.69 27.08 -16.62
N VAL A 493 12.16 26.96 -15.39
CA VAL A 493 10.78 26.54 -15.14
C VAL A 493 9.88 27.67 -15.63
N GLY A 494 8.91 27.35 -16.50
CA GLY A 494 7.92 28.32 -16.95
C GLY A 494 7.08 28.86 -15.80
N GLU A 495 6.36 29.97 -16.00
CA GLU A 495 5.57 30.62 -14.95
C GLU A 495 4.71 29.60 -14.19
N PRO A 496 4.82 29.51 -12.85
CA PRO A 496 4.04 28.57 -12.07
C PRO A 496 2.57 28.97 -12.15
N VAL A 497 1.74 28.06 -12.69
CA VAL A 497 0.28 28.20 -12.61
C VAL A 497 -0.11 28.04 -11.16
N ALA A 498 -0.73 29.06 -10.58
CA ALA A 498 -1.26 29.00 -9.22
C ALA A 498 -2.32 27.89 -9.10
N VAL A 499 -2.23 27.10 -8.04
CA VAL A 499 -3.13 25.98 -7.70
C VAL A 499 -4.23 26.46 -6.77
#